data_AF-A0A3M0YD82-F1
#
_entry.id   AF-A0A3M0YD82-F1
#
_cell.length_a   1.000
_cell.length_b   1.000
_cell.length_c   1.000
_cell.angle_alpha   90.00
_cell.angle_beta   90.00
_cell.angle_gamma   90.00
#
_symmetry.space_group_name_H-M   'P 1'
#
loop_
_entity.id
_entity.type
_entity.pdbx_description
1 polymer ?
#
loop_
_entity_poly.entity_id
_entity_poly.type
_entity_poly.pdbx_seq_one_letter_code
_entity_poly.pdbx_strand_id
1 'polypeptide(L)'
;MRLDFAFTDLSPLQRRDLRFLLERFPAPADHYEAIARQGLPDTLESMLRSAWVAEAVLNKQQILLDVSPFLLFSVLLRLVLPDHRSPAERKVLNYVANLLAIFARSDRLWRVAPGDRETYAYLVGLMAAAAEEPDASRRFAIHAHIGNHTLFLTGLFSHWLAHRHRFGRRPVSPSWYLDAGSGHYGEAARQSLAKRLGLDDVLLRLAMRFEHYRDALDRMRRDHLAMG
;
A
#
# COMPACT_ATOMS: atom_id res chain seq x y z
N MET A 1 14.25 -7.54 13.64
CA MET A 1 13.99 -6.72 12.43
C MET A 1 12.63 -6.03 12.57
N ARG A 2 12.54 -4.72 12.32
CA ARG A 2 11.26 -3.99 12.33
C ARG A 2 10.66 -4.03 10.93
N LEU A 3 9.44 -4.55 10.81
CA LEU A 3 8.71 -4.66 9.54
C LEU A 3 7.72 -3.51 9.44
N ASP A 4 8.19 -2.37 8.94
CA ASP A 4 7.39 -1.15 8.80
C ASP A 4 6.22 -1.27 7.82
N PHE A 5 6.27 -2.22 6.89
CA PHE A 5 5.17 -2.50 5.96
C PHE A 5 4.00 -3.28 6.59
N ALA A 6 4.19 -3.90 7.76
CA ALA A 6 3.26 -4.88 8.34
C ALA A 6 2.05 -4.27 9.07
N PHE A 7 1.49 -3.16 8.57
CA PHE A 7 0.28 -2.55 9.11
C PHE A 7 -0.93 -2.89 8.23
N THR A 8 -2.03 -3.32 8.85
CA THR A 8 -3.30 -3.66 8.16
C THR A 8 -4.49 -2.89 8.73
N ASP A 9 -4.24 -1.94 9.62
CA ASP A 9 -5.23 -1.11 10.28
C ASP A 9 -4.93 0.38 10.03
N LEU A 10 -5.70 1.25 10.70
CA LEU A 10 -5.57 2.70 10.60
C LEU A 10 -4.61 3.30 11.64
N SER A 11 -3.86 2.49 12.39
CA SER A 11 -2.89 2.97 13.37
C SER A 11 -1.77 3.87 12.80
N PRO A 12 -1.42 3.83 11.49
CA PRO A 12 -0.47 4.79 10.92
C PRO A 12 -1.03 6.22 10.75
N LEU A 13 -2.33 6.47 10.98
CA LEU A 13 -2.90 7.82 10.97
C LEU A 13 -2.22 8.70 12.03
N GLN A 14 -1.82 9.90 11.60
CA GLN A 14 -1.16 10.87 12.46
C GLN A 14 -2.20 11.79 13.11
N ARG A 15 -1.81 12.51 14.18
CA ARG A 15 -2.70 13.47 14.84
C ARG A 15 -3.29 14.52 13.88
N ARG A 16 -2.50 14.97 12.90
CA ARG A 16 -2.99 15.89 11.85
C ARG A 16 -4.04 15.25 10.95
N ASP A 17 -3.93 13.95 10.67
CA ASP A 17 -4.88 13.22 9.83
C ASP A 17 -6.22 13.09 10.55
N LEU A 18 -6.18 12.75 11.84
CA LEU A 18 -7.39 12.67 12.68
C LEU A 18 -8.07 14.04 12.77
N ARG A 19 -7.30 15.11 12.97
CA ARG A 19 -7.84 16.49 12.96
C ARG A 19 -8.50 16.82 11.63
N PHE A 20 -7.80 16.57 10.53
CA PHE A 20 -8.33 16.81 9.18
C PHE A 20 -9.65 16.06 8.94
N LEU A 21 -9.71 14.77 9.30
CA LEU A 21 -10.91 13.97 9.16
C LEU A 21 -12.07 14.54 9.99
N LEU A 22 -11.82 14.96 11.22
CA LEU A 22 -12.83 15.52 12.12
C LEU A 22 -13.35 16.88 11.64
N GLU A 23 -12.49 17.75 11.11
CA GLU A 23 -12.86 19.09 10.64
C GLU A 23 -13.62 19.07 9.30
N ARG A 24 -13.42 18.04 8.48
CA ARG A 24 -13.97 17.94 7.11
C ARG A 24 -15.12 16.96 6.98
N PHE A 25 -15.33 16.09 7.96
CA PHE A 25 -16.48 15.19 7.97
C PHE A 25 -17.71 15.95 8.51
N PRO A 26 -18.80 16.06 7.73
CA PRO A 26 -19.97 16.80 8.17
C PRO A 26 -20.71 16.01 9.25
N ALA A 27 -20.74 16.51 10.49
CA ALA A 27 -21.81 16.19 11.44
C ALA A 27 -22.02 17.32 12.46
N PRO A 28 -23.28 17.64 12.84
CA PRO A 28 -23.59 18.65 13.84
C PRO A 28 -22.93 18.29 15.18
N ALA A 29 -22.59 19.32 15.96
CA ALA A 29 -21.70 19.29 17.12
C ALA A 29 -22.02 18.23 18.21
N ASP A 30 -23.18 17.56 18.17
CA ASP A 30 -23.65 16.58 19.15
C ASP A 30 -23.16 15.13 18.92
N HIS A 31 -22.55 14.82 17.77
CA HIS A 31 -22.13 13.44 17.43
C HIS A 31 -20.74 13.04 17.94
N TYR A 32 -19.90 13.99 18.39
CA TYR A 32 -18.52 13.71 18.81
C TYR A 32 -18.45 12.78 20.03
N GLU A 33 -19.24 13.06 21.08
CA GLU A 33 -19.28 12.19 22.27
C GLU A 33 -19.87 10.80 21.96
N ALA A 34 -20.84 10.73 21.04
CA ALA A 34 -21.43 9.46 20.62
C ALA A 34 -20.42 8.60 19.82
N ILE A 35 -19.62 9.22 18.96
CA ILE A 35 -18.53 8.58 18.20
C ILE A 35 -17.41 8.11 19.12
N ALA A 36 -16.99 8.94 20.08
CA ALA A 36 -15.98 8.56 21.07
C ALA A 36 -16.41 7.35 21.92
N ARG A 37 -17.72 7.16 22.14
CA ARG A 37 -18.31 6.01 22.86
C ARG A 37 -18.43 4.73 22.02
N GLN A 38 -18.61 4.82 20.69
CA GLN A 38 -18.75 3.65 19.80
C GLN A 38 -17.41 3.06 19.33
N GLY A 39 -16.30 3.78 19.53
CA GLY A 39 -14.97 3.35 19.17
C GLY A 39 -14.50 3.96 17.84
N LEU A 40 -13.28 4.51 17.87
CA LEU A 40 -12.65 5.20 16.74
C LEU A 40 -12.54 4.38 15.44
N PRO A 41 -12.30 3.04 15.44
CA PRO A 41 -12.01 2.31 14.19
C PRO A 41 -13.13 2.32 13.14
N ASP A 42 -14.37 2.03 13.53
CA ASP A 42 -15.49 1.92 12.58
C ASP A 42 -15.96 3.29 12.08
N THR A 43 -15.85 4.33 12.92
CA THR A 43 -16.12 5.71 12.50
C THR A 43 -15.07 6.19 11.50
N LEU A 44 -13.79 5.93 11.74
CA LEU A 44 -12.71 6.31 10.82
C LEU A 44 -12.89 5.64 9.45
N GLU A 45 -13.25 4.35 9.42
CA GLU A 45 -13.58 3.66 8.17
C GLU A 45 -14.76 4.30 7.43
N SER A 46 -15.76 4.81 8.16
CA SER A 46 -16.88 5.54 7.56
C SER A 46 -16.47 6.91 7.02
N MET A 47 -15.60 7.62 7.73
CA MET A 47 -15.04 8.91 7.30
C MET A 47 -14.22 8.77 6.01
N LEU A 48 -13.35 7.76 5.93
CA LEU A 48 -12.52 7.49 4.74
C LEU A 48 -13.34 7.17 3.48
N ARG A 49 -14.63 6.82 3.63
CA ARG A 49 -15.56 6.51 2.53
C ARG A 49 -16.41 7.71 2.11
N SER A 50 -16.33 8.82 2.84
CA SER A 50 -17.15 10.00 2.60
C SER A 50 -16.69 10.78 1.37
N ALA A 51 -17.63 11.15 0.51
CA ALA A 51 -17.37 12.06 -0.61
C ALA A 51 -16.76 13.38 -0.12
N TRP A 52 -17.19 13.90 1.03
CA TRP A 52 -16.66 15.12 1.64
C TRP A 52 -15.17 15.02 1.97
N VAL A 53 -14.75 13.90 2.57
CA VAL A 53 -13.34 13.65 2.89
C VAL A 53 -12.54 13.48 1.60
N ALA A 54 -13.07 12.75 0.62
CA ALA A 54 -12.43 12.58 -0.67
C ALA A 54 -12.22 13.91 -1.40
N GLU A 55 -13.25 14.75 -1.50
CA GLU A 55 -13.17 16.08 -2.11
C GLU A 55 -12.18 16.99 -1.36
N ALA A 56 -12.20 16.96 -0.03
CA ALA A 56 -11.27 17.74 0.78
C ALA A 56 -9.81 17.31 0.57
N VAL A 57 -9.53 16.00 0.54
CA VAL A 57 -8.19 15.45 0.28
C VAL A 57 -7.72 15.76 -1.15
N LEU A 58 -8.62 15.76 -2.13
CA LEU A 58 -8.30 16.00 -3.54
C LEU A 58 -8.25 17.49 -3.92
N ASN A 59 -8.61 18.41 -3.02
CA ASN A 59 -8.61 19.84 -3.31
C ASN A 59 -7.17 20.38 -3.41
N LYS A 60 -6.70 20.55 -4.66
CA LYS A 60 -5.31 20.94 -5.03
C LYS A 60 -4.78 22.21 -4.39
N GLN A 61 -5.64 23.09 -3.88
CA GLN A 61 -5.23 24.32 -3.17
C GLN A 61 -4.80 24.04 -1.72
N GLN A 62 -5.16 22.87 -1.15
CA GLN A 62 -4.90 22.48 0.25
C GLN A 62 -4.06 21.18 0.39
N ILE A 63 -3.81 20.45 -0.71
CA ILE A 63 -3.07 19.16 -0.72
C ILE A 63 -1.68 19.25 -0.07
N LEU A 64 -1.00 20.39 -0.15
CA LEU A 64 0.45 20.43 0.01
C LEU A 64 0.98 20.26 1.45
N LEU A 65 0.18 20.39 2.53
CA LEU A 65 0.77 20.41 3.88
C LEU A 65 0.00 19.70 5.03
N ASP A 66 -1.29 19.39 4.92
CA ASP A 66 -2.09 19.06 6.11
C ASP A 66 -2.40 17.56 6.35
N VAL A 67 -2.21 16.70 5.34
CA VAL A 67 -2.47 15.26 5.47
C VAL A 67 -1.23 14.42 5.23
N SER A 68 -1.13 13.28 5.91
CA SER A 68 -0.08 12.30 5.65
C SER A 68 -0.34 11.53 4.35
N PRO A 69 0.71 11.01 3.68
CA PRO A 69 0.57 10.09 2.55
C PRO A 69 -0.26 8.86 2.90
N PHE A 70 -0.21 8.39 4.14
CA PHE A 70 -1.05 7.28 4.57
C PHE A 70 -2.54 7.63 4.47
N LEU A 71 -2.94 8.79 5.01
CA LEU A 71 -4.32 9.26 4.87
C LEU A 71 -4.70 9.47 3.39
N LEU A 72 -3.83 10.13 2.62
CA LEU A 72 -4.03 10.34 1.19
C LEU A 72 -4.32 9.02 0.45
N PHE A 73 -3.43 8.03 0.58
CA PHE A 73 -3.58 6.75 -0.11
C PHE A 73 -4.75 5.92 0.44
N SER A 74 -5.04 5.99 1.74
CA SER A 74 -6.22 5.34 2.32
C SER A 74 -7.52 5.83 1.71
N VAL A 75 -7.64 7.13 1.43
CA VAL A 75 -8.81 7.72 0.76
C VAL A 75 -8.83 7.37 -0.72
N LEU A 76 -7.72 7.58 -1.44
CA LEU A 76 -7.65 7.31 -2.88
C LEU A 76 -7.93 5.85 -3.24
N LEU A 77 -7.40 4.89 -2.47
CA LEU A 77 -7.65 3.47 -2.69
C LEU A 77 -9.14 3.13 -2.56
N ARG A 78 -9.85 3.74 -1.60
CA ARG A 78 -11.30 3.53 -1.40
C ARG A 78 -12.13 4.14 -2.53
N LEU A 79 -11.63 5.16 -3.22
CA LEU A 79 -12.27 5.70 -4.43
C LEU A 79 -12.18 4.74 -5.62
N VAL A 80 -11.02 4.11 -5.83
CA VAL A 80 -10.78 3.25 -7.00
C VAL A 80 -11.13 1.78 -6.79
N LEU A 81 -11.28 1.35 -5.53
CA LEU A 81 -11.67 -0.01 -5.14
C LEU A 81 -12.95 0.03 -4.30
N PRO A 82 -14.15 0.02 -4.91
CA PRO A 82 -15.42 0.18 -4.20
C PRO A 82 -15.82 -1.05 -3.36
N ASP A 83 -15.25 -2.23 -3.62
CA ASP A 83 -15.60 -3.49 -2.95
C ASP A 83 -14.87 -3.69 -1.60
N HIS A 84 -14.83 -2.65 -0.77
CA HIS A 84 -14.10 -2.65 0.52
C HIS A 84 -15.02 -2.83 1.74
N ARG A 85 -16.21 -3.40 1.54
CA ARG A 85 -17.18 -3.59 2.63
C ARG A 85 -16.71 -4.66 3.63
N SER A 86 -15.99 -5.68 3.16
CA SER A 86 -15.50 -6.77 4.00
C SER A 86 -14.30 -6.32 4.87
N PRO A 87 -14.19 -6.78 6.13
CA PRO A 87 -13.04 -6.48 6.98
C PRO A 87 -11.70 -6.93 6.36
N ALA A 88 -11.70 -8.04 5.64
CA ALA A 88 -10.51 -8.56 4.98
C ALA A 88 -10.03 -7.65 3.85
N GLU A 89 -10.94 -7.10 3.05
CA GLU A 89 -10.55 -6.15 2.01
C GLU A 89 -10.01 -4.85 2.61
N ARG A 90 -10.59 -4.34 3.69
CA ARG A 90 -10.07 -3.14 4.38
C ARG A 90 -8.64 -3.33 4.87
N LYS A 91 -8.31 -4.53 5.37
CA LYS A 91 -6.93 -4.88 5.74
C LYS A 91 -5.97 -4.80 4.56
N VAL A 92 -6.38 -5.29 3.38
CA VAL A 92 -5.58 -5.17 2.15
C VAL A 92 -5.41 -3.71 1.77
N LEU A 93 -6.48 -2.91 1.77
CA LEU A 93 -6.40 -1.48 1.44
C LEU A 93 -5.48 -0.71 2.40
N ASN A 94 -5.58 -0.96 3.70
CA ASN A 94 -4.75 -0.32 4.70
C ASN A 94 -3.27 -0.74 4.57
N TYR A 95 -3.02 -2.02 4.25
CA TYR A 95 -1.68 -2.50 3.92
C TYR A 95 -1.09 -1.78 2.70
N VAL A 96 -1.86 -1.70 1.61
CA VAL A 96 -1.40 -1.01 0.39
C VAL A 96 -1.23 0.49 0.64
N ALA A 97 -2.11 1.15 1.41
CA ALA A 97 -1.95 2.56 1.78
C ALA A 97 -0.65 2.80 2.55
N ASN A 98 -0.33 1.95 3.53
CA ASN A 98 0.92 2.00 4.28
C ASN A 98 2.14 1.79 3.37
N LEU A 99 2.08 0.78 2.50
CA LEU A 99 3.11 0.51 1.51
C LEU A 99 3.41 1.75 0.64
N LEU A 100 2.38 2.35 0.04
CA LEU A 100 2.53 3.53 -0.81
C LEU A 100 3.08 4.73 -0.02
N ALA A 101 2.64 4.91 1.23
CA ALA A 101 3.13 5.98 2.09
C ALA A 101 4.63 5.83 2.42
N ILE A 102 5.11 4.59 2.62
CA ILE A 102 6.52 4.29 2.85
C ILE A 102 7.34 4.63 1.59
N PHE A 103 6.92 4.14 0.42
CA PHE A 103 7.67 4.33 -0.83
C PHE A 103 7.65 5.77 -1.34
N ALA A 104 6.61 6.56 -1.05
CA ALA A 104 6.55 7.97 -1.44
C ALA A 104 7.58 8.87 -0.73
N ARG A 105 8.11 8.44 0.42
CA ARG A 105 8.92 9.29 1.31
C ARG A 105 10.37 8.87 1.47
N SER A 106 10.81 7.80 0.82
CA SER A 106 12.07 7.16 1.22
C SER A 106 12.76 6.39 0.09
N ASP A 107 14.03 6.04 0.34
CA ASP A 107 14.81 5.09 -0.47
C ASP A 107 14.40 3.63 -0.22
N ARG A 108 13.31 3.37 0.52
CA ARG A 108 12.82 2.03 0.85
C ARG A 108 12.44 1.22 -0.39
N LEU A 109 12.30 1.84 -1.56
CA LEU A 109 12.16 1.10 -2.82
C LEU A 109 13.36 0.16 -3.08
N TRP A 110 14.55 0.53 -2.60
CA TRP A 110 15.79 -0.21 -2.82
C TRP A 110 16.24 -1.00 -1.58
N ARG A 111 15.53 -0.94 -0.46
CA ARG A 111 15.89 -1.59 0.82
C ARG A 111 14.76 -2.49 1.31
N VAL A 112 15.06 -3.61 1.94
CA VAL A 112 14.03 -4.56 2.41
C VAL A 112 13.41 -4.12 3.75
N ALA A 113 14.23 -3.70 4.71
CA ALA A 113 13.80 -3.13 6.00
C ALA A 113 14.45 -1.75 6.28
N PRO A 114 13.85 -0.93 7.18
CA PRO A 114 14.44 0.35 7.58
C PRO A 114 15.84 0.16 8.16
N GLY A 115 16.81 0.93 7.65
CA GLY A 115 18.19 0.92 8.15
C GLY A 115 19.04 -0.26 7.67
N ASP A 116 18.52 -1.12 6.78
CA ASP A 116 19.36 -2.11 6.08
C ASP A 116 20.53 -1.42 5.40
N ARG A 117 21.73 -2.04 5.41
CA ARG A 117 22.88 -1.52 4.66
C ARG A 117 22.78 -1.91 3.18
N GLU A 118 22.23 -3.09 2.93
CA GLU A 118 22.05 -3.68 1.61
C GLU A 118 21.01 -2.88 0.80
N THR A 119 21.38 -2.56 -0.44
CA THR A 119 20.48 -1.93 -1.41
C THR A 119 20.42 -2.78 -2.67
N TYR A 120 19.22 -2.95 -3.21
CA TYR A 120 18.98 -3.75 -4.41
C TYR A 120 18.45 -2.86 -5.52
N ALA A 121 19.30 -2.54 -6.50
CA ALA A 121 18.90 -1.74 -7.66
C ALA A 121 18.00 -2.50 -8.65
N TYR A 122 17.96 -3.83 -8.58
CA TYR A 122 17.23 -4.70 -9.50
C TYR A 122 16.51 -5.83 -8.77
N LEU A 123 15.28 -6.13 -9.19
CA LEU A 123 14.44 -7.18 -8.61
C LEU A 123 15.11 -8.57 -8.68
N VAL A 124 15.90 -8.84 -9.72
CA VAL A 124 16.67 -10.10 -9.85
C VAL A 124 17.62 -10.30 -8.67
N GLY A 125 18.28 -9.23 -8.19
CA GLY A 125 19.14 -9.31 -7.02
C GLY A 125 18.38 -9.62 -5.73
N LEU A 126 17.15 -9.08 -5.59
CA LEU A 126 16.28 -9.42 -4.46
C LEU A 126 15.85 -10.89 -4.48
N MET A 127 15.54 -11.44 -5.66
CA MET A 127 15.13 -12.84 -5.77
C MET A 127 16.28 -13.81 -5.48
N ALA A 128 17.50 -13.49 -5.94
CA ALA A 128 18.69 -14.26 -5.56
C ALA A 128 18.88 -14.24 -4.03
N ALA A 129 18.76 -13.07 -3.41
CA ALA A 129 18.82 -12.95 -1.95
C ALA A 129 17.71 -13.77 -1.27
N ALA A 130 16.49 -13.81 -1.81
CA ALA A 130 15.40 -14.62 -1.25
C ALA A 130 15.72 -16.12 -1.24
N ALA A 131 16.35 -16.62 -2.31
CA ALA A 131 16.69 -18.03 -2.47
C ALA A 131 17.82 -18.49 -1.53
N GLU A 132 18.78 -17.60 -1.26
CA GLU A 132 19.96 -17.91 -0.45
C GLU A 132 19.79 -17.57 1.03
N GLU A 133 18.77 -16.80 1.41
CA GLU A 133 18.60 -16.30 2.78
C GLU A 133 18.27 -17.42 3.78
N PRO A 134 19.15 -17.73 4.75
CA PRO A 134 18.89 -18.76 5.74
C PRO A 134 17.90 -18.31 6.82
N ASP A 135 17.90 -17.03 7.22
CA ASP A 135 17.02 -16.55 8.29
C ASP A 135 15.56 -16.47 7.80
N ALA A 136 14.68 -17.21 8.46
CA ALA A 136 13.27 -17.28 8.06
C ALA A 136 12.56 -15.92 8.15
N SER A 137 12.93 -15.08 9.12
CA SER A 137 12.29 -13.77 9.27
C SER A 137 12.73 -12.82 8.16
N ARG A 138 14.00 -12.85 7.80
CA ARG A 138 14.57 -12.07 6.70
C ARG A 138 14.05 -12.55 5.36
N ARG A 139 13.99 -13.87 5.14
CA ARG A 139 13.43 -14.47 3.92
C ARG A 139 11.97 -14.07 3.73
N PHE A 140 11.15 -14.11 4.79
CA PHE A 140 9.79 -13.56 4.76
C PHE A 140 9.76 -12.11 4.28
N ALA A 141 10.61 -11.26 4.87
CA ALA A 141 10.66 -9.84 4.53
C ALA A 141 11.10 -9.59 3.08
N ILE A 142 12.05 -10.38 2.57
CA ILE A 142 12.49 -10.30 1.17
C ILE A 142 11.34 -10.67 0.23
N HIS A 143 10.65 -11.80 0.47
CA HIS A 143 9.49 -12.19 -0.36
C HIS A 143 8.38 -11.14 -0.33
N ALA A 144 8.00 -10.65 0.86
CA ALA A 144 7.00 -9.58 0.99
C ALA A 144 7.45 -8.31 0.26
N HIS A 145 8.73 -7.94 0.37
CA HIS A 145 9.28 -6.77 -0.31
C HIS A 145 9.27 -6.91 -1.83
N ILE A 146 9.57 -8.10 -2.38
CA ILE A 146 9.48 -8.35 -3.82
C ILE A 146 8.05 -8.13 -4.31
N GLY A 147 7.04 -8.70 -3.63
CA GLY A 147 5.62 -8.48 -3.95
C GLY A 147 5.20 -7.01 -3.85
N ASN A 148 5.62 -6.34 -2.77
CA ASN A 148 5.36 -4.91 -2.53
C ASN A 148 5.96 -4.03 -3.64
N HIS A 149 7.23 -4.27 -3.97
CA HIS A 149 7.98 -3.52 -4.96
C HIS A 149 7.38 -3.69 -6.37
N THR A 150 7.06 -4.92 -6.76
CA THR A 150 6.45 -5.16 -8.08
C THR A 150 5.04 -4.59 -8.17
N LEU A 151 4.22 -4.67 -7.11
CA LEU A 151 2.88 -4.07 -7.11
C LEU A 151 2.97 -2.55 -7.29
N PHE A 152 3.87 -1.90 -6.56
CA PHE A 152 4.13 -0.47 -6.70
C PHE A 152 4.59 -0.09 -8.11
N LEU A 153 5.60 -0.79 -8.63
CA LEU A 153 6.19 -0.49 -9.94
C LEU A 153 5.20 -0.73 -11.08
N THR A 154 4.52 -1.88 -11.06
CA THR A 154 3.58 -2.25 -12.12
C THR A 154 2.27 -1.47 -12.05
N GLY A 155 1.86 -1.02 -10.87
CA GLY A 155 0.67 -0.20 -10.66
C GLY A 155 0.90 1.28 -10.98
N LEU A 156 1.90 1.92 -10.36
CA LEU A 156 2.13 3.36 -10.50
C LEU A 156 3.09 3.75 -11.63
N PHE A 157 3.88 2.82 -12.16
CA PHE A 157 4.84 3.10 -13.23
C PHE A 157 4.67 2.15 -14.43
N SER A 158 3.45 1.63 -14.60
CA SER A 158 3.01 0.75 -15.69
C SER A 158 3.50 1.21 -17.08
N HIS A 159 3.25 2.47 -17.42
CA HIS A 159 3.58 3.05 -18.72
C HIS A 159 5.10 3.18 -18.92
N TRP A 160 5.81 3.65 -17.89
CA TRP A 160 7.28 3.72 -17.92
C TRP A 160 7.90 2.33 -18.10
N LEU A 161 7.37 1.32 -17.42
CA LEU A 161 7.83 -0.07 -17.53
C LEU A 161 7.63 -0.62 -18.95
N ALA A 162 6.44 -0.41 -19.52
CA ALA A 162 6.12 -0.82 -20.89
C ALA A 162 6.99 -0.09 -21.92
N HIS A 163 7.18 1.22 -21.77
CA HIS A 163 8.05 2.03 -22.62
C HIS A 163 9.50 1.53 -22.57
N ARG A 164 10.03 1.32 -21.36
CA ARG A 164 11.41 0.86 -21.16
C ARG A 164 11.66 -0.57 -21.65
N HIS A 165 10.67 -1.45 -21.60
CA HIS A 165 10.75 -2.78 -22.24
C HIS A 165 10.79 -2.66 -23.76
N ARG A 166 9.84 -1.91 -24.35
CA ARG A 166 9.69 -1.78 -25.81
C ARG A 166 10.87 -1.06 -26.47
N PHE A 167 11.42 -0.03 -25.82
CA PHE A 167 12.44 0.84 -26.42
C PHE A 167 13.82 0.71 -25.78
N GLY A 168 13.93 0.13 -24.56
CA GLY A 168 15.18 0.06 -23.78
C GLY A 168 15.89 -1.28 -23.80
N ARG A 169 15.47 -2.25 -24.64
CA ARG A 169 16.07 -3.60 -24.77
C ARG A 169 16.29 -4.32 -23.43
N ARG A 170 15.42 -4.07 -22.44
CA ARG A 170 15.51 -4.76 -21.13
C ARG A 170 15.03 -6.21 -21.30
N PRO A 171 15.73 -7.20 -20.73
CA PRO A 171 15.43 -8.62 -20.93
C PRO A 171 14.16 -9.10 -20.22
N VAL A 172 13.58 -8.27 -19.35
CA VAL A 172 12.46 -8.65 -18.48
C VAL A 172 11.18 -7.94 -18.92
N SER A 173 10.14 -8.72 -19.24
CA SER A 173 8.84 -8.22 -19.69
C SER A 173 7.99 -7.68 -18.53
N PRO A 174 6.97 -6.84 -18.78
CA PRO A 174 5.99 -6.48 -17.78
C PRO A 174 5.29 -7.69 -17.13
N SER A 175 4.98 -8.73 -17.90
CA SER A 175 4.34 -9.96 -17.39
C SER A 175 5.20 -10.67 -16.34
N TRP A 176 6.52 -10.68 -16.54
CA TRP A 176 7.43 -11.24 -15.55
C TRP A 176 7.36 -10.53 -14.19
N TYR A 177 7.12 -9.21 -14.16
CA TYR A 177 6.93 -8.50 -12.90
C TYR A 177 5.61 -8.87 -12.21
N LEU A 178 4.57 -9.17 -12.98
CA LEU A 178 3.29 -9.65 -12.45
C LEU A 178 3.46 -11.03 -11.82
N ASP A 179 4.11 -11.95 -12.55
CA ASP A 179 4.39 -13.31 -12.07
C ASP A 179 5.26 -13.28 -10.80
N ALA A 180 6.31 -12.45 -10.81
CA ALA A 180 7.17 -12.26 -9.65
C ALA A 180 6.39 -11.72 -8.46
N GLY A 181 5.53 -10.72 -8.67
CA GLY A 181 4.73 -10.12 -7.61
C GLY A 181 3.72 -11.08 -6.99
N SER A 182 2.89 -11.70 -7.82
CA SER A 182 1.91 -12.69 -7.37
C SER A 182 2.58 -13.86 -6.65
N GLY A 183 3.64 -14.43 -7.24
CA GLY A 183 4.37 -15.57 -6.69
C GLY A 183 5.01 -15.26 -5.32
N HIS A 184 5.68 -14.11 -5.18
CA HIS A 184 6.38 -13.78 -3.94
C HIS A 184 5.43 -13.37 -2.81
N TYR A 185 4.29 -12.75 -3.11
CA TYR A 185 3.22 -12.62 -2.11
C TYR A 185 2.70 -13.99 -1.67
N GLY A 186 2.50 -14.92 -2.62
CA GLY A 186 2.08 -16.28 -2.32
C GLY A 186 3.07 -17.01 -1.40
N GLU A 187 4.38 -16.85 -1.64
CA GLU A 187 5.38 -17.44 -0.75
C GLU A 187 5.45 -16.76 0.61
N ALA A 188 5.38 -15.43 0.67
CA ALA A 188 5.35 -14.72 1.94
C ALA A 188 4.14 -15.15 2.78
N ALA A 189 2.96 -15.28 2.18
CA ALA A 189 1.72 -15.69 2.84
C ALA A 189 1.79 -17.07 3.51
N ARG A 190 2.57 -18.00 2.94
CA ARG A 190 2.73 -19.36 3.47
C ARG A 190 3.62 -19.45 4.71
N GLN A 191 4.43 -18.44 4.98
CA GLN A 191 5.40 -18.51 6.08
C GLN A 191 4.74 -18.31 7.44
N SER A 192 5.26 -18.98 8.47
CA SER A 192 4.74 -18.88 9.85
C SER A 192 4.76 -17.45 10.40
N LEU A 193 5.72 -16.62 9.96
CA LEU A 193 5.79 -15.22 10.37
C LEU A 193 4.61 -14.39 9.82
N ALA A 194 4.09 -14.70 8.63
CA ALA A 194 2.90 -14.03 8.10
C ALA A 194 1.69 -14.22 9.02
N LYS A 195 1.45 -15.46 9.45
CA LYS A 195 0.37 -15.80 10.39
C LYS A 195 0.52 -15.08 11.73
N ARG A 196 1.74 -15.07 12.30
CA ARG A 196 2.03 -14.36 13.55
C ARG A 196 1.78 -12.86 13.47
N LEU A 197 1.96 -12.27 12.30
CA LEU A 197 1.71 -10.85 12.04
C LEU A 197 0.29 -10.56 11.55
N GLY A 198 -0.55 -11.60 11.35
CA GLY A 198 -1.89 -11.47 10.76
C GLY A 198 -1.90 -11.00 9.30
N LEU A 199 -0.81 -11.26 8.57
CA LEU A 199 -0.61 -10.86 7.17
C LEU A 199 -0.90 -11.97 6.16
N ASP A 200 -1.07 -13.22 6.60
CA ASP A 200 -1.25 -14.38 5.72
C ASP A 200 -2.43 -14.21 4.75
N ASP A 201 -3.62 -13.83 5.24
CA ASP A 201 -4.79 -13.58 4.37
C ASP A 201 -4.58 -12.35 3.46
N VAL A 202 -3.94 -11.29 3.96
CA VAL A 202 -3.67 -10.07 3.18
C VAL A 202 -2.73 -10.37 2.01
N LEU A 203 -1.61 -11.03 2.29
CA LEU A 203 -0.61 -11.39 1.28
C LEU A 203 -1.19 -12.42 0.30
N LEU A 204 -2.00 -13.38 0.76
CA LEU A 204 -2.66 -14.34 -0.11
C LEU A 204 -3.64 -13.68 -1.08
N ARG A 205 -4.44 -12.72 -0.60
CA ARG A 205 -5.35 -11.93 -1.47
C ARG A 205 -4.58 -11.12 -2.49
N LEU A 206 -3.50 -10.46 -2.08
CA LEU A 206 -2.60 -9.74 -2.98
C LEU A 206 -1.97 -10.66 -4.02
N ALA A 207 -1.61 -11.90 -3.66
CA ALA A 207 -1.12 -12.90 -4.59
C ALA A 207 -2.19 -13.30 -5.61
N MET A 208 -3.38 -13.68 -5.13
CA MET A 208 -4.46 -14.20 -5.98
C MET A 208 -5.11 -13.13 -6.87
N ARG A 209 -5.17 -11.88 -6.41
CA ARG A 209 -5.83 -10.76 -7.10
C ARG A 209 -4.83 -9.68 -7.49
N PHE A 210 -3.59 -10.05 -7.78
CA PHE A 210 -2.50 -9.12 -8.03
C PHE A 210 -2.85 -8.08 -9.11
N GLU A 211 -3.32 -8.55 -10.27
CA GLU A 211 -3.69 -7.67 -11.39
C GLU A 211 -4.84 -6.72 -11.03
N HIS A 212 -5.81 -7.18 -10.24
CA HIS A 212 -6.92 -6.34 -9.78
C HIS A 212 -6.43 -5.13 -8.96
N TYR A 213 -5.52 -5.37 -8.00
CA TYR A 213 -4.94 -4.27 -7.21
C TYR A 213 -4.01 -3.41 -8.05
N ARG A 214 -3.18 -4.02 -8.91
CA ARG A 214 -2.30 -3.31 -9.85
C ARG A 214 -3.09 -2.34 -10.74
N ASP A 215 -4.20 -2.80 -11.32
CA ASP A 215 -5.02 -2.00 -12.23
C ASP A 215 -5.74 -0.87 -11.49
N ALA A 216 -6.14 -1.12 -10.24
CA ALA A 216 -6.66 -0.06 -9.39
C ALA A 216 -5.60 1.02 -9.09
N LEU A 217 -4.35 0.64 -8.84
CA LEU A 217 -3.25 1.60 -8.66
C LEU A 217 -2.97 2.40 -9.92
N ASP A 218 -2.98 1.78 -11.10
CA ASP A 218 -2.80 2.50 -12.38
C ASP A 218 -3.95 3.48 -12.63
N ARG A 219 -5.20 3.08 -12.35
CA ARG A 219 -6.38 3.97 -12.41
C ARG A 219 -6.25 5.14 -11.44
N MET A 220 -5.91 4.87 -10.18
CA MET A 220 -5.71 5.90 -9.16
C MET A 220 -4.66 6.93 -9.59
N ARG A 221 -3.55 6.46 -10.18
CA ARG A 221 -2.51 7.36 -10.69
C ARG A 221 -3.05 8.26 -11.81
N ARG A 222 -3.70 7.66 -12.82
CA ARG A 222 -4.24 8.39 -13.97
C ARG A 222 -5.27 9.44 -13.55
N ASP A 223 -6.16 9.07 -12.64
CA ASP A 223 -7.35 9.87 -12.34
C ASP A 223 -7.07 10.92 -11.24
N HIS A 224 -6.11 10.67 -10.34
CA HIS A 224 -5.94 11.48 -9.13
C HIS A 224 -4.53 12.02 -8.86
N LEU A 225 -3.47 11.38 -9.38
CA LEU A 225 -2.09 11.74 -8.98
C LEU A 225 -1.29 12.52 -10.04
N ALA A 226 -1.79 12.66 -11.27
CA ALA A 226 -1.14 13.43 -12.35
C ALA A 226 0.38 13.23 -12.43
N MET A 227 0.85 12.00 -12.20
CA MET A 227 2.24 11.60 -12.41
C MET A 227 2.39 11.21 -13.88
N GLY A 228 2.82 12.17 -14.69
CA GLY A 228 3.16 12.02 -16.11
C GLY A 228 4.66 11.89 -16.30
#